data_AF-A0A348YZV0-F1
#
_entry.id   AF-A0A348YZV0-F1
#
_cell.length_a   1.000
_cell.length_b   1.000
_cell.length_c   1.000
_cell.angle_alpha   90.00
_cell.angle_beta   90.00
_cell.angle_gamma   90.00
#
_symmetry.space_group_name_H-M   'P 1'
#
loop_
_entity.id
_entity.type
_entity.pdbx_description
1 polymer ?
#
loop_
_entity_poly.entity_id
_entity_poly.type
_entity_poly.pdbx_seq_one_letter_code
_entity_poly.pdbx_strand_id
1 'polypeptide(L)' 'MKRLILGNKIIILEKRRKSLGKVKVWIEKPGILLYQSEEKILVQHKNYKESYMIKDFIQGLVRIKG' A
#
# COMPACT_ATOMS: atom_id res chain seq x y z
N MET A 1 15.16 -0.81 1.78
CA MET A 1 13.98 -0.08 1.26
C MET A 1 14.38 1.38 1.05
N LYS A 2 14.01 2.03 -0.07
CA LYS A 2 14.21 3.49 -0.22
C LYS A 2 13.50 4.23 0.92
N ARG A 3 14.12 5.26 1.47
CA ARG A 3 13.50 6.14 2.50
C ARG A 3 12.27 6.80 1.87
N LEU A 4 11.07 6.48 2.35
CA LEU A 4 9.88 7.20 1.90
C LEU A 4 9.80 8.52 2.66
N ILE A 5 9.52 9.60 1.95
CA ILE A 5 9.41 10.93 2.53
C ILE A 5 7.96 11.11 3.00
N LEU A 6 7.78 11.46 4.27
CA LEU A 6 6.45 11.78 4.81
C LEU A 6 5.85 12.96 4.02
N GLY A 7 4.56 12.88 3.71
CA GLY A 7 3.86 13.86 2.89
C GLY A 7 4.00 13.62 1.37
N ASN A 8 4.81 12.67 0.91
CA ASN A 8 4.87 12.37 -0.53
C ASN A 8 3.63 11.64 -1.02
N LYS A 9 3.27 11.95 -2.28
CA LYS A 9 2.31 11.16 -3.06
C LYS A 9 2.91 9.80 -3.35
N ILE A 10 2.15 8.75 -3.06
CA ILE A 10 2.50 7.36 -3.31
C ILE A 10 1.29 6.64 -3.91
N ILE A 11 1.55 5.50 -4.55
CA ILE A 11 0.52 4.57 -5.01
C ILE A 11 0.76 3.25 -4.29
N ILE A 12 -0.23 2.82 -3.51
CA ILE A 12 -0.25 1.47 -2.94
C ILE A 12 -0.84 0.52 -3.97
N LEU A 13 -0.14 -0.59 -4.24
CA LEU A 13 -0.64 -1.69 -5.06
C LEU A 13 -1.01 -2.84 -4.15
N GLU A 14 -2.30 -3.13 -4.02
CA GLU A 14 -2.80 -4.24 -3.19
C GLU A 14 -3.26 -5.41 -4.07
N LYS A 15 -2.78 -6.60 -3.77
CA LYS A 15 -3.09 -7.81 -4.52
C LYS A 15 -4.43 -8.39 -4.07
N ARG A 16 -5.43 -8.43 -4.95
CA ARG A 16 -6.72 -9.08 -4.66
C ARG A 16 -6.99 -10.28 -5.56
N ARG A 17 -7.73 -11.27 -5.03
CA ARG A 17 -8.36 -12.33 -5.82
C ARG A 17 -9.69 -11.81 -6.37
N LYS A 18 -9.91 -11.93 -7.67
CA LYS A 18 -11.25 -11.77 -8.27
C LYS A 18 -12.03 -13.07 -8.04
N SER A 19 -13.32 -13.00 -7.69
CA SER A 19 -14.15 -14.12 -7.19
C SER A 19 -14.45 -15.26 -8.20
N LEU A 20 -13.72 -15.36 -9.31
CA LEU A 20 -13.91 -16.36 -10.36
C LEU A 20 -12.56 -16.99 -10.79
N GLY A 21 -11.80 -17.46 -9.79
CA GLY A 21 -10.92 -18.61 -9.99
C GLY A 21 -9.42 -18.35 -10.10
N LYS A 22 -8.89 -17.42 -10.91
CA LYS A 22 -7.43 -17.47 -11.22
C LYS A 22 -6.68 -16.15 -11.41
N VAL A 23 -7.35 -15.01 -11.49
CA VAL A 23 -6.64 -13.75 -11.76
C VAL A 23 -6.33 -12.99 -10.47
N LYS A 24 -5.04 -12.92 -10.13
CA LYS A 24 -4.48 -12.02 -9.12
C LYS A 24 -4.34 -10.63 -9.77
N VAL A 25 -5.23 -9.70 -9.43
CA VAL A 25 -5.16 -8.32 -9.92
C VAL A 25 -4.49 -7.42 -8.88
N TRP A 26 -3.73 -6.45 -9.35
CA TRP A 26 -3.23 -5.37 -8.50
C TRP A 26 -4.22 -4.22 -8.55
N ILE A 27 -4.66 -3.76 -7.38
CA ILE A 27 -5.51 -2.57 -7.24
C ILE A 27 -4.60 -1.41 -6.88
N GLU A 28 -4.63 -0.36 -7.71
CA GLU A 28 -3.89 0.87 -7.45
C GLU A 28 -4.70 1.79 -6.54
N LYS A 29 -4.10 2.19 -5.43
CA LYS A 29 -4.66 3.08 -4.42
C LYS A 29 -3.73 4.29 -4.23
N PRO A 30 -3.93 5.38 -4.99
CA PRO A 30 -3.15 6.60 -4.80
C PRO A 30 -3.43 7.20 -3.42
N GLY A 31 -2.41 7.80 -2.81
CA GLY A 31 -2.51 8.42 -1.50
C GLY A 31 -1.28 9.24 -1.13
N ILE A 32 -1.28 9.75 0.09
CA ILE A 32 -0.18 10.52 0.67
C ILE A 32 0.33 9.75 1.89
N LEU A 33 1.65 9.55 1.97
CA LEU A 33 2.26 8.91 3.13
C LEU A 33 2.14 9.81 4.35
N LEU A 34 1.45 9.36 5.39
CA LEU A 34 1.31 10.11 6.65
C LEU A 34 2.30 9.66 7.71
N TYR A 35 2.58 8.36 7.78
CA TYR A 35 3.44 7.78 8.80
C TYR A 35 4.05 6.47 8.33
N GLN A 36 5.27 6.19 8.77
CA GLN A 36 5.97 4.93 8.54
C GLN A 36 6.70 4.53 9.83
N SER A 37 6.49 3.28 10.25
CA SER A 37 7.30 2.59 11.26
C SER A 37 7.78 1.24 10.75
N GLU A 38 8.48 0.50 11.61
CA GLU A 38 8.89 -0.89 11.34
C GLU A 38 7.70 -1.86 11.28
N GLU A 39 6.56 -1.49 11.87
CA GLU A 39 5.38 -2.33 11.93
C GLU A 39 4.36 -2.02 10.84
N LYS A 40 4.15 -0.73 10.54
CA LYS A 40 3.07 -0.28 9.65
C LYS A 40 3.35 1.02 8.92
N ILE A 41 2.56 1.25 7.88
CA ILE A 41 2.53 2.46 7.06
C ILE A 41 1.11 3.01 7.08
N LEU A 42 0.94 4.30 7.39
CA LEU A 42 -0.35 4.99 7.34
C LEU A 42 -0.40 5.86 6.09
N VAL A 43 -1.46 5.72 5.30
CA VAL A 43 -1.66 6.45 4.05
C VAL A 43 -3.00 7.18 4.08
N GLN A 44 -3.01 8.45 3.69
CA GLN A 44 -4.22 9.21 3.38
C GLN A 44 -4.61 8.95 1.93
N HIS A 45 -5.71 8.24 1.71
CA HIS A 45 -6.36 8.14 0.40
C HIS A 45 -7.35 9.29 0.21
N LYS A 46 -7.99 9.39 -0.96
CA LYS A 46 -8.88 10.51 -1.30
C LYS A 46 -9.94 10.80 -0.24
N ASN A 47 -10.60 9.75 0.27
CA ASN A 47 -11.75 9.89 1.18
C ASN A 47 -11.57 9.19 2.54
N TYR A 48 -10.44 8.52 2.78
CA TYR A 48 -10.24 7.70 3.98
C TYR A 48 -8.75 7.50 4.28
N LYS A 49 -8.44 7.09 5.50
CA LYS A 49 -7.09 6.69 5.92
C LYS A 49 -7.01 5.17 5.99
N GLU A 50 -5.89 4.59 5.59
CA GLU A 50 -5.68 3.15 5.62
C GLU A 50 -4.28 2.84 6.18
N SER A 51 -4.21 1.83 7.06
CA SER A 51 -2.96 1.33 7.62
C SER A 51 -2.58 0.02 6.96
N TYR A 52 -1.33 -0.10 6.52
CA TYR A 52 -0.78 -1.29 5.88
C TYR A 52 0.35 -1.84 6.74
N MET A 53 0.37 -3.15 7.01
CA MET A 53 1.41 -3.74 7.84
C MET A 53 2.67 -4.01 7.00
N ILE A 54 3.86 -3.76 7.54
CA ILE A 54 5.14 -3.99 6.85
C ILE A 54 5.28 -5.46 6.42
N LYS A 55 4.77 -6.40 7.22
CA LYS A 55 4.73 -7.83 6.87
C LYS A 55 4.03 -8.11 5.53
N ASP A 56 3.01 -7.34 5.16
CA ASP A 56 2.25 -7.54 3.92
C ASP A 56 3.07 -7.10 2.70
N PHE A 57 3.97 -6.14 2.88
CA PHE A 57 4.95 -5.75 1.85
C PHE A 57 6.03 -6.83 1.69
N ILE A 58 6.53 -7.38 2.81
CA ILE A 58 7.51 -8.48 2.80
C ILE A 58 6.93 -9.73 2.11
N GLN A 59 5.67 -10.07 2.40
CA GLN A 59 4.95 -11.18 1.77
C GLN A 59 4.55 -10.91 0.31
N GLY A 60 4.79 -9.69 -0.21
CA GLY A 60 4.44 -9.31 -1.58
C GLY A 60 2.92 -9.27 -1.84
N LEU A 61 2.12 -9.05 -0.79
CA LEU A 61 0.68 -8.80 -0.88
C LEU A 61 0.41 -7.33 -1.19
N VAL A 62 1.29 -6.44 -0.74
CA VAL A 62 1.23 -5.00 -0.97
C VAL A 62 2.55 -4.51 -1.55
N ARG A 63 2.50 -3.54 -2.46
CA ARG A 63 3.69 -2.82 -2.96
C ARG A 63 3.47 -1.32 -2.90
N ILE A 64 4.56 -0.56 -2.85
CA ILE A 64 4.55 0.90 -2.94
C ILE A 64 5.24 1.31 -4.22
N LYS A 65 4.59 2.16 -4.99
CA LYS A 65 5.15 2.90 -6.12
C LYS A 65 5.17 4.38 -5.73
N GLY A 66 6.36 4.98 -5.72
CA GLY A 66 6.58 6.39 -5.37
C GLY A 66 7.43 7.07 -6.41
#